data_AF-A0AAN8VVG3-F1
#
_entry.id   AF-A0AAN8VVG3-F1
#
_cell.length_a   1.000
_cell.length_b   1.000
_cell.length_c   1.000
_cell.angle_alpha   90.00
_cell.angle_beta   90.00
_cell.angle_gamma   90.00
#
_symmetry.space_group_name_H-M   'P 1'
#
loop_
_entity.id
_entity.type
_entity.pdbx_description
1 polymer ?
#
loop_
_entity_poly.entity_id
_entity_poly.type
_entity_poly.pdbx_seq_one_letter_code
_entity_poly.pdbx_strand_id
1 'polypeptide(L)'
;MTDLNLCQECFLDPKALVSKLHQCGFKAIWMLDPGIKKEKGYFVYDSGSENDVWIQKADGRPFVGEVWPGPCVFPDFTQAKTRTWWANLVKDFVSNGVDGIWNDMNEPAVFKVVTKTMPESNIHRGDAILGGCQNHLHYHNVYGMLMARSTYEGMKLANQDKRPFVLTRAGFIGSQRYAATWTGDNLSNWEHLHMSISMVLQLTGNFNDCKVNSPLNMIE
;
A
#
# COMPACT_ATOMS: atom_id res chain seq x y z
N MET A 1 14.69 7.60 -0.35
CA MET A 1 13.84 6.78 0.55
C MET A 1 13.23 5.68 -0.30
N THR A 2 13.33 4.42 0.12
CA THR A 2 12.71 3.27 -0.54
C THR A 2 11.77 2.63 0.47
N ASP A 3 10.59 2.19 0.05
CA ASP A 3 9.66 1.50 0.96
C ASP A 3 10.34 0.31 1.66
N LEU A 4 9.89 -0.09 2.85
CA LEU A 4 10.46 -1.23 3.60
C LEU A 4 11.97 -1.12 3.95
N ASN A 5 12.64 0.02 3.70
CA ASN A 5 14.00 0.30 4.14
C ASN A 5 14.10 1.74 4.66
N LEU A 6 14.38 1.87 5.96
CA LEU A 6 14.38 3.17 6.64
C LEU A 6 15.69 3.92 6.36
N CYS A 7 15.60 5.23 6.26
CA CYS A 7 16.79 6.07 6.12
C CYS A 7 17.61 6.02 7.41
N GLN A 8 18.76 5.34 7.38
CA GLN A 8 19.61 5.16 8.56
C GLN A 8 20.19 6.49 9.09
N GLU A 9 20.39 7.49 8.22
CA GLU A 9 20.86 8.81 8.64
C GLU A 9 19.77 9.63 9.37
N CYS A 10 18.50 9.45 9.00
CA CYS A 10 17.38 10.19 9.60
C CYS A 10 16.74 9.43 10.77
N PHE A 11 16.76 8.10 10.75
CA PHE A 11 16.13 7.21 11.72
C PHE A 11 17.12 6.15 12.19
N LEU A 12 18.09 6.56 13.01
CA LEU A 12 19.18 5.72 13.51
C LEU A 12 18.69 4.50 14.30
N ASP A 13 17.70 4.69 15.17
CA ASP A 13 17.03 3.62 15.90
C ASP A 13 15.50 3.81 15.84
N PRO A 14 14.86 3.25 14.81
CA PRO A 14 13.42 3.36 14.63
C PRO A 14 12.62 2.73 15.78
N LYS A 15 13.14 1.67 16.40
CA LYS A 15 12.48 0.98 17.52
C LYS A 15 12.49 1.84 18.78
N ALA A 16 13.62 2.50 19.07
CA ALA A 16 13.70 3.42 20.20
C ALA A 16 12.78 4.63 20.01
N LEU A 17 12.67 5.16 18.79
CA LEU A 17 11.73 6.25 18.47
C LEU A 17 10.28 5.82 18.77
N VAL A 18 9.86 4.68 18.26
CA VAL A 18 8.50 4.17 18.47
C VAL A 18 8.25 3.86 19.96
N SER A 19 9.22 3.28 20.65
CA SER A 19 9.14 3.03 22.10
C SER A 19 8.93 4.32 22.89
N LYS A 20 9.61 5.41 22.53
CA LYS A 20 9.42 6.72 23.15
C LYS A 20 8.04 7.29 22.88
N LEU A 21 7.51 7.15 21.66
CA LEU A 21 6.15 7.55 21.33
C LEU A 21 5.12 6.78 22.18
N HIS A 22 5.31 5.47 22.34
CA HIS A 22 4.46 4.63 23.19
C HIS A 22 4.49 5.05 24.66
N GLN A 23 5.66 5.44 25.20
CA GLN A 23 5.77 5.98 26.57
C GLN A 23 4.98 7.27 26.77
N CYS A 24 4.78 8.04 25.70
CA CYS A 24 3.96 9.25 25.70
C CYS A 24 2.48 8.97 25.36
N GLY A 25 2.08 7.70 25.19
CA GLY A 25 0.70 7.32 24.84
C GLY A 25 0.36 7.45 23.35
N PHE A 26 1.33 7.76 22.49
CA PHE A 26 1.11 7.84 21.04
C PHE A 26 1.22 6.46 20.38
N LYS A 27 0.79 6.41 19.12
CA LYS A 27 0.92 5.27 18.21
C LYS A 27 1.71 5.69 16.98
N ALA A 28 2.39 4.74 16.34
CA ALA A 28 3.19 5.00 15.14
C ALA A 28 2.58 4.31 13.92
N ILE A 29 2.25 5.08 12.88
CA ILE A 29 1.82 4.58 11.57
C ILE A 29 2.88 4.99 10.54
N TRP A 30 3.39 4.05 9.77
CA TRP A 30 4.37 4.32 8.71
C TRP A 30 3.82 3.99 7.32
N MET A 31 4.24 4.77 6.33
CA MET A 31 3.79 4.64 4.95
C MET A 31 4.57 3.54 4.22
N LEU A 32 3.88 2.77 3.39
CA LEU A 32 4.42 1.79 2.46
C LEU A 32 3.68 1.89 1.12
N ASP A 33 4.40 2.29 0.08
CA ASP A 33 3.90 2.37 -1.29
C ASP A 33 4.20 1.08 -2.09
N PRO A 34 3.47 0.82 -3.20
CA PRO A 34 3.73 -0.36 -4.02
C PRO A 34 4.93 -0.22 -4.97
N GLY A 35 5.52 0.98 -5.09
CA GLY A 35 6.60 1.26 -6.02
C GLY A 35 7.96 0.83 -5.47
N ILE A 36 8.41 -0.38 -5.79
CA ILE A 36 9.68 -0.91 -5.29
C ILE A 36 10.82 -0.44 -6.19
N LYS A 37 11.75 0.33 -5.61
CA LYS A 37 12.92 0.87 -6.33
C LYS A 37 13.65 -0.27 -7.05
N LYS A 38 13.86 -0.10 -8.35
CA LYS A 38 14.58 -1.06 -9.19
C LYS A 38 16.08 -0.90 -8.99
N GLU A 39 16.61 -1.50 -7.92
CA GLU A 39 18.01 -1.38 -7.52
C GLU A 39 18.55 -2.74 -7.06
N LYS A 40 19.59 -3.24 -7.75
CA LYS A 40 20.25 -4.48 -7.36
C LYS A 40 20.97 -4.28 -6.02
N GLY A 41 20.84 -5.24 -5.10
CA GLY A 41 21.36 -5.14 -3.73
C GLY A 41 20.34 -4.61 -2.72
N TYR A 42 19.21 -4.07 -3.19
CA TYR A 42 18.09 -3.76 -2.32
C TYR A 42 17.25 -5.02 -2.13
N PHE A 43 17.24 -5.54 -0.90
CA PHE A 43 16.71 -6.88 -0.58
C PHE A 43 15.26 -7.13 -1.02
N VAL A 44 14.40 -6.09 -1.04
CA VAL A 44 13.01 -6.23 -1.52
C VAL A 44 12.99 -6.42 -3.03
N TYR A 45 13.78 -5.65 -3.77
CA TYR A 45 13.89 -5.81 -5.21
C TYR A 45 14.53 -7.15 -5.59
N ASP A 46 15.58 -7.56 -4.87
CA ASP A 46 16.26 -8.82 -5.15
C ASP A 46 15.33 -10.02 -4.84
N SER A 47 14.74 -10.07 -3.64
CA SER A 47 13.82 -11.16 -3.25
C SER A 47 12.57 -11.21 -4.12
N GLY A 48 11.97 -10.08 -4.50
CA GLY A 48 10.82 -10.08 -5.40
C GLY A 48 11.17 -10.54 -6.81
N SER A 49 12.38 -10.24 -7.29
CA SER A 49 12.87 -10.74 -8.58
C SER A 49 13.12 -12.25 -8.55
N GLU A 50 13.70 -12.77 -7.46
CA GLU A 50 13.89 -14.21 -7.24
C GLU A 50 12.56 -14.97 -7.18
N ASN A 51 11.50 -14.36 -6.63
CA ASN A 51 10.18 -14.96 -6.51
C ASN A 51 9.26 -14.70 -7.73
N ASP A 52 9.75 -13.99 -8.74
CA ASP A 52 9.00 -13.58 -9.94
C ASP A 52 7.64 -12.93 -9.59
N VAL A 53 7.67 -11.91 -8.72
CA VAL A 53 6.43 -11.27 -8.19
C VAL A 53 6.00 -10.03 -8.96
N TRP A 54 6.75 -9.61 -9.99
CA TRP A 54 6.51 -8.33 -10.67
C TRP A 54 5.43 -8.40 -11.75
N ILE A 55 4.66 -7.32 -11.86
CA ILE A 55 3.81 -7.06 -13.04
C ILE A 55 4.72 -6.92 -14.27
N GLN A 56 4.28 -7.46 -15.40
CA GLN A 56 5.05 -7.51 -16.63
C GLN A 56 4.46 -6.60 -17.70
N LYS A 57 5.26 -6.26 -18.71
CA LYS A 57 4.78 -5.76 -19.99
C LYS A 57 4.38 -6.95 -20.88
N ALA A 58 3.79 -6.66 -22.05
CA ALA A 58 3.48 -7.68 -23.05
C ALA A 58 4.69 -8.49 -23.53
N ASP A 59 5.91 -7.97 -23.40
CA ASP A 59 7.16 -8.68 -23.74
C ASP A 59 7.69 -9.60 -22.62
N GLY A 60 6.94 -9.78 -21.53
CA GLY A 60 7.30 -10.63 -20.40
C GLY A 60 8.34 -10.03 -19.44
N ARG A 61 8.90 -8.85 -19.75
CA ARG A 61 9.83 -8.17 -18.82
C ARG A 61 9.05 -7.43 -17.74
N PRO A 62 9.59 -7.28 -16.51
CA PRO A 62 8.98 -6.45 -15.48
C PRO A 62 8.67 -5.05 -16.01
N PHE A 63 7.47 -4.56 -15.69
CA PHE A 63 7.13 -3.17 -15.92
C PHE A 63 7.96 -2.28 -15.01
N VAL A 64 8.46 -1.17 -15.57
CA VAL A 64 9.21 -0.16 -14.83
C VAL A 64 8.47 1.17 -14.98
N GLY A 65 8.02 1.73 -13.85
CA GLY A 65 7.37 3.03 -13.78
C GLY A 65 8.20 4.00 -12.95
N GLU A 66 8.04 5.29 -13.21
CA GLU A 66 8.75 6.36 -12.50
C GLU A 66 7.86 6.90 -11.38
N VAL A 67 8.35 6.85 -10.14
CA VAL A 67 7.69 7.34 -8.92
C VAL A 67 8.72 8.02 -8.00
N TRP A 68 8.44 8.18 -6.70
CA TRP A 68 9.27 8.91 -5.74
C TRP A 68 10.77 8.51 -5.72
N PRO A 69 11.15 7.23 -5.60
CA PRO A 69 12.57 6.83 -5.65
C PRO A 69 13.16 6.69 -7.05
N GLY A 70 12.45 7.13 -8.10
CA GLY A 70 12.85 6.97 -9.50
C GLY A 70 12.26 5.69 -10.13
N PRO A 71 13.06 4.92 -10.92
CA PRO A 71 12.57 3.72 -11.60
C PRO A 71 12.16 2.63 -10.59
N CYS A 72 10.92 2.16 -10.68
CA CYS A 72 10.34 1.15 -9.79
C CYS A 72 9.66 0.02 -10.54
N VAL A 73 9.68 -1.16 -9.93
CA VAL A 73 8.83 -2.31 -10.28
C VAL A 73 7.65 -2.40 -9.31
N PHE A 74 6.58 -3.06 -9.73
CA PHE A 74 5.33 -3.13 -8.98
C PHE A 74 4.97 -4.60 -8.69
N PRO A 75 4.73 -4.98 -7.42
CA PRO A 75 4.26 -6.32 -7.08
C PRO A 75 2.91 -6.62 -7.72
N ASP A 76 2.77 -7.79 -8.32
CA ASP A 76 1.51 -8.26 -8.85
C ASP A 76 0.66 -8.90 -7.73
N PHE A 77 -0.07 -8.07 -6.98
CA PHE A 77 -0.93 -8.52 -5.87
C PHE A 77 -2.09 -9.45 -6.30
N THR A 78 -2.32 -9.63 -7.60
CA THR A 78 -3.29 -10.60 -8.13
C THR A 78 -2.83 -12.05 -7.95
N GLN A 79 -1.54 -12.27 -7.65
CA GLN A 79 -0.97 -13.58 -7.38
C GLN A 79 -0.89 -13.88 -5.88
N ALA A 80 -1.37 -15.05 -5.45
CA ALA A 80 -1.28 -15.48 -4.05
C ALA A 80 0.17 -15.53 -3.52
N LYS A 81 1.13 -15.93 -4.38
CA LYS A 81 2.55 -15.94 -4.03
C LYS A 81 3.06 -14.53 -3.72
N THR A 82 2.66 -13.52 -4.49
CA THR A 82 3.05 -12.12 -4.28
C THR A 82 2.44 -11.57 -3.00
N ARG A 83 1.16 -11.86 -2.74
CA ARG A 83 0.50 -11.45 -1.48
C ARG A 83 1.19 -12.06 -0.26
N THR A 84 1.59 -13.33 -0.34
CA THR A 84 2.32 -14.04 0.73
C THR A 84 3.72 -13.45 0.93
N TRP A 85 4.44 -13.18 -0.17
CA TRP A 85 5.74 -12.51 -0.13
C TRP A 85 5.65 -11.13 0.53
N TRP A 86 4.67 -10.31 0.12
CA TRP A 86 4.43 -9.00 0.72
C TRP A 86 4.06 -9.08 2.20
N ALA A 87 3.18 -10.02 2.57
CA ALA A 87 2.76 -10.21 3.96
C ALA A 87 3.94 -10.56 4.88
N ASN A 88 4.91 -11.35 4.42
CA ASN A 88 6.13 -11.64 5.17
C ASN A 88 7.03 -10.40 5.33
N LEU A 89 7.18 -9.59 4.27
CA LEU A 89 7.91 -8.31 4.36
C LEU A 89 7.25 -7.35 5.36
N VAL A 90 5.91 -7.24 5.33
CA VAL A 90 5.17 -6.42 6.28
C VAL A 90 5.30 -6.95 7.71
N LYS A 91 5.24 -8.27 7.90
CA LYS A 91 5.45 -8.90 9.21
C LYS A 91 6.79 -8.49 9.81
N ASP A 92 7.86 -8.60 9.03
CA ASP A 92 9.20 -8.24 9.48
C ASP A 92 9.33 -6.72 9.69
N PHE A 93 8.70 -5.91 8.84
CA PHE A 93 8.69 -4.45 8.98
C PHE A 93 7.98 -3.98 10.25
N VAL A 94 6.86 -4.64 10.62
CA VAL A 94 6.10 -4.34 11.84
C VAL A 94 6.90 -4.64 13.11
N SER A 95 7.93 -5.49 13.03
CA SER A 95 8.85 -5.73 14.15
C SER A 95 9.63 -4.49 14.61
N ASN A 96 9.58 -3.40 13.84
CA ASN A 96 10.07 -2.07 14.25
C ASN A 96 9.18 -1.37 15.29
N GLY A 97 8.08 -2.00 15.72
CA GLY A 97 7.20 -1.51 16.78
C GLY A 97 5.99 -0.70 16.29
N VAL A 98 5.84 -0.53 14.97
CA VAL A 98 4.73 0.24 14.39
C VAL A 98 3.37 -0.38 14.74
N ASP A 99 2.38 0.49 14.91
CA ASP A 99 1.01 0.13 15.26
C ASP A 99 0.10 -0.01 14.03
N GLY A 100 0.48 0.60 12.92
CA GLY A 100 -0.29 0.62 11.69
C GLY A 100 0.56 0.89 10.47
N ILE A 101 -0.01 0.61 9.30
CA ILE A 101 0.61 0.87 8.00
C ILE A 101 -0.32 1.74 7.15
N TRP A 102 0.26 2.72 6.48
CA TRP A 102 -0.42 3.54 5.49
C TRP A 102 0.01 3.10 4.08
N ASN A 103 -0.90 2.50 3.32
CA ASN A 103 -0.70 2.22 1.90
C ASN A 103 -1.16 3.40 1.06
N ASP A 104 -0.21 4.15 0.52
CA ASP A 104 -0.47 5.22 -0.43
C ASP A 104 -0.04 4.81 -1.84
N MET A 105 -0.37 5.65 -2.82
CA MET A 105 0.07 5.50 -4.21
C MET A 105 -0.35 4.17 -4.87
N ASN A 106 -1.39 3.52 -4.33
CA ASN A 106 -1.76 2.15 -4.64
C ASN A 106 -2.87 1.99 -5.68
N GLU A 107 -3.07 3.00 -6.54
CA GLU A 107 -3.95 2.91 -7.70
C GLU A 107 -3.51 1.86 -8.77
N PRO A 108 -2.21 1.67 -9.12
CA PRO A 108 -0.96 2.30 -8.67
C PRO A 108 -0.65 3.62 -9.38
N ALA A 109 -0.08 4.58 -8.65
CA ALA A 109 0.36 5.85 -9.22
C ALA A 109 1.69 5.71 -9.99
N VAL A 110 1.76 6.33 -11.17
CA VAL A 110 2.97 6.38 -12.02
C VAL A 110 3.12 7.80 -12.58
N PHE A 111 4.26 8.46 -12.36
CA PHE A 111 4.36 9.92 -12.60
C PHE A 111 4.54 10.30 -14.06
N LYS A 112 5.36 9.55 -14.80
CA LYS A 112 5.77 9.89 -16.18
C LYS A 112 4.91 9.21 -17.24
N VAL A 113 3.60 9.14 -17.02
CA VAL A 113 2.59 8.65 -17.97
C VAL A 113 1.37 9.56 -17.95
N VAL A 114 0.63 9.63 -19.07
CA VAL A 114 -0.50 10.56 -19.27
C VAL A 114 -1.62 10.29 -18.27
N THR A 115 -1.98 9.02 -18.08
CA THR A 115 -3.07 8.59 -17.19
C THR A 115 -2.71 8.63 -15.71
N LYS A 116 -1.46 8.94 -15.36
CA LYS A 116 -0.90 8.88 -14.00
C LYS A 116 -1.00 7.51 -13.31
N THR A 117 -1.26 6.46 -14.09
CA THR A 117 -1.32 5.07 -13.61
C THR A 117 -0.71 4.10 -14.62
N MET A 118 -0.61 2.83 -14.25
CA MET A 118 0.01 1.79 -15.06
C MET A 118 -0.70 1.62 -16.43
N PRO A 119 0.06 1.40 -17.53
CA PRO A 119 -0.54 1.15 -18.84
C PRO A 119 -1.49 -0.06 -18.83
N GLU A 120 -2.65 0.10 -19.45
CA GLU A 120 -3.69 -0.93 -19.52
C GLU A 120 -3.20 -2.25 -20.12
N SER A 121 -2.22 -2.20 -21.04
CA SER A 121 -1.64 -3.35 -21.72
C SER A 121 -0.63 -4.15 -20.90
N ASN A 122 -0.29 -3.69 -19.69
CA ASN A 122 0.55 -4.47 -18.78
C ASN A 122 -0.14 -5.76 -18.36
N ILE A 123 0.63 -6.81 -18.09
CA ILE A 123 0.15 -8.16 -17.85
C ILE A 123 0.28 -8.50 -16.37
N HIS A 124 -0.86 -8.88 -15.77
CA HIS A 124 -0.97 -9.51 -14.47
C HIS A 124 -1.16 -11.02 -14.65
N ARG A 125 -0.44 -11.81 -13.86
CA ARG A 125 -0.51 -13.28 -13.91
C ARG A 125 -1.42 -13.81 -12.80
N GLY A 126 -2.60 -13.21 -12.68
CA GLY A 126 -3.50 -13.41 -11.55
C GLY A 126 -3.95 -14.85 -11.33
N ASP A 127 -4.29 -15.18 -10.09
CA ASP A 127 -4.82 -16.48 -9.72
C ASP A 127 -6.11 -16.78 -10.50
N ALA A 128 -6.39 -18.06 -10.81
CA ALA A 128 -7.58 -18.46 -11.59
C ALA A 128 -8.90 -17.96 -10.97
N ILE A 129 -8.99 -17.92 -9.64
CA ILE A 129 -10.16 -17.42 -8.90
C ILE A 129 -10.39 -15.91 -9.08
N LEU A 130 -9.36 -15.16 -9.49
CA LEU A 130 -9.44 -13.73 -9.74
C LEU A 130 -9.59 -13.38 -11.23
N GLY A 131 -9.55 -14.37 -12.13
CA GLY A 131 -9.69 -14.16 -13.58
C GLY A 131 -8.50 -14.64 -14.43
N GLY A 132 -7.45 -15.17 -13.80
CA GLY A 132 -6.28 -15.71 -14.50
C GLY A 132 -5.34 -14.63 -15.05
N CYS A 133 -4.52 -14.99 -16.03
CA CYS A 133 -3.65 -14.05 -16.72
C CYS A 133 -4.48 -13.04 -17.53
N GLN A 134 -4.42 -11.76 -17.16
CA GLN A 134 -5.17 -10.68 -17.81
C GLN A 134 -4.34 -9.40 -17.86
N ASN A 135 -4.81 -8.45 -18.66
CA ASN A 135 -4.23 -7.12 -18.74
C ASN A 135 -4.57 -6.28 -17.50
N HIS A 136 -3.80 -5.21 -17.26
CA HIS A 136 -3.98 -4.28 -16.14
C HIS A 136 -5.38 -3.67 -16.14
N LEU A 137 -5.97 -3.43 -17.32
CA LEU A 137 -7.35 -2.97 -17.44
C LEU A 137 -8.35 -3.83 -16.65
N HIS A 138 -8.16 -5.15 -16.61
CA HIS A 138 -9.02 -6.07 -15.87
C HIS A 138 -8.87 -5.92 -14.35
N TYR A 139 -7.65 -5.64 -13.87
CA TYR A 139 -7.31 -5.65 -12.45
C TYR A 139 -7.15 -4.26 -11.81
N HIS A 140 -7.21 -3.20 -12.60
CA HIS A 140 -6.87 -1.83 -12.19
C HIS A 140 -7.50 -1.45 -10.84
N ASN A 141 -8.82 -1.52 -10.74
CA ASN A 141 -9.54 -1.10 -9.53
C ASN A 141 -9.32 -2.03 -8.32
N VAL A 142 -8.97 -3.31 -8.53
CA VAL A 142 -8.79 -4.27 -7.43
C VAL A 142 -7.35 -4.27 -6.89
N TYR A 143 -6.40 -3.71 -7.63
CA TYR A 143 -4.99 -3.68 -7.28
C TYR A 143 -4.73 -3.09 -5.88
N GLY A 144 -5.27 -1.89 -5.61
CA GLY A 144 -5.10 -1.22 -4.31
C GLY A 144 -5.71 -1.99 -3.13
N MET A 145 -6.90 -2.58 -3.34
CA MET A 145 -7.53 -3.45 -2.33
C MET A 145 -6.66 -4.69 -2.03
N LEU A 146 -6.05 -5.31 -3.05
CA LEU A 146 -5.20 -6.50 -2.86
C LEU A 146 -3.90 -6.15 -2.13
N MET A 147 -3.33 -4.97 -2.37
CA MET A 147 -2.22 -4.46 -1.56
C MET A 147 -2.64 -4.28 -0.10
N ALA A 148 -3.74 -3.56 0.17
CA ALA A 148 -4.24 -3.32 1.52
C ALA A 148 -4.55 -4.64 2.27
N ARG A 149 -5.15 -5.61 1.57
CA ARG A 149 -5.36 -6.97 2.09
C ARG A 149 -4.04 -7.66 2.45
N SER A 150 -3.04 -7.60 1.58
CA SER A 150 -1.74 -8.25 1.81
C SER A 150 -1.02 -7.62 2.99
N THR A 151 -1.10 -6.30 3.14
CA THR A 151 -0.59 -5.56 4.31
C THR A 151 -1.32 -5.97 5.59
N TYR A 152 -2.64 -6.02 5.57
CA TYR A 152 -3.45 -6.46 6.71
C TYR A 152 -3.09 -7.88 7.15
N GLU A 153 -2.98 -8.81 6.19
CA GLU A 153 -2.58 -10.20 6.46
C GLU A 153 -1.16 -10.27 7.05
N GLY A 154 -0.21 -9.48 6.53
CA GLY A 154 1.14 -9.38 7.09
C GLY A 154 1.20 -8.86 8.52
N MET A 155 0.43 -7.83 8.84
CA MET A 155 0.31 -7.32 10.21
C MET A 155 -0.28 -8.37 11.16
N LYS A 156 -1.30 -9.12 10.70
CA LYS A 156 -1.90 -10.21 11.48
C LYS A 156 -0.94 -11.37 11.69
N LEU A 157 -0.05 -11.65 10.73
CA LEU A 157 1.03 -12.63 10.88
C LEU A 157 2.07 -12.18 11.91
N ALA A 158 2.30 -10.87 12.08
CA ALA A 158 3.21 -10.34 13.09
C ALA A 158 2.67 -10.49 14.51
N ASN A 159 1.36 -10.26 14.69
CA ASN A 159 0.70 -10.41 15.98
C ASN A 159 -0.77 -10.77 15.79
N GLN A 160 -1.15 -12.02 16.13
CA GLN A 160 -2.51 -12.51 15.96
C GLN A 160 -3.50 -11.93 16.98
N ASP A 161 -3.00 -11.47 18.13
CA ASP A 161 -3.81 -10.92 19.23
C ASP A 161 -4.09 -9.42 19.06
N LYS A 162 -3.36 -8.75 18.15
CA LYS A 162 -3.54 -7.33 17.85
C LYS A 162 -4.28 -7.16 16.53
N ARG A 163 -5.37 -6.40 16.54
CA ARG A 163 -6.09 -6.02 15.32
C ARG A 163 -5.18 -5.13 14.44
N PRO A 164 -4.97 -5.48 13.16
CA PRO A 164 -4.23 -4.61 12.24
C PRO A 164 -4.94 -3.28 11.99
N PHE A 165 -4.15 -2.21 11.88
CA PHE A 165 -4.60 -0.93 11.35
C PHE A 165 -3.91 -0.66 10.01
N VAL A 166 -4.69 -0.62 8.94
CA VAL A 166 -4.22 -0.26 7.60
C VAL A 166 -5.05 0.92 7.10
N LEU A 167 -4.37 1.95 6.60
CA LEU A 167 -4.99 3.08 5.90
C LEU A 167 -4.67 2.93 4.40
N THR A 168 -5.65 3.03 3.50
CA THR A 168 -5.45 2.86 2.05
C THR A 168 -6.02 4.04 1.25
N ARG A 169 -5.35 4.45 0.15
CA ARG A 169 -5.90 5.48 -0.76
C ARG A 169 -6.87 4.87 -1.75
N ALA A 170 -6.39 3.88 -2.48
CA ALA A 170 -7.18 3.14 -3.45
C ALA A 170 -7.92 1.99 -2.77
N GLY A 171 -9.15 1.75 -3.20
CA GLY A 171 -10.00 0.69 -2.65
C GLY A 171 -11.01 0.18 -3.66
N PHE A 172 -11.56 -1.00 -3.37
CA PHE A 172 -12.61 -1.63 -4.15
C PHE A 172 -13.65 -2.25 -3.21
N ILE A 173 -14.71 -2.82 -3.78
CA ILE A 173 -15.72 -3.55 -3.00
C ILE A 173 -15.04 -4.63 -2.16
N GLY A 174 -15.18 -4.56 -0.84
CA GLY A 174 -14.54 -5.49 0.10
C GLY A 174 -13.35 -4.91 0.86
N SER A 175 -12.86 -3.72 0.50
CA SER A 175 -11.76 -3.05 1.21
C SER A 175 -12.08 -2.77 2.69
N GLN A 176 -13.36 -2.61 3.08
CA GLN A 176 -13.77 -2.42 4.47
C GLN A 176 -13.33 -3.53 5.43
N ARG A 177 -13.00 -4.71 4.90
CA ARG A 177 -12.52 -5.84 5.70
C ARG A 177 -11.06 -5.68 6.13
N TYR A 178 -10.29 -4.83 5.44
CA TYR A 178 -8.83 -4.80 5.55
C TYR A 178 -8.28 -3.43 5.92
N ALA A 179 -8.95 -2.34 5.55
CA ALA A 179 -8.40 -1.00 5.75
C ALA A 179 -9.47 0.06 5.96
N ALA A 180 -9.09 1.12 6.67
CA ALA A 180 -9.76 2.42 6.59
C ALA A 180 -9.31 3.16 5.32
N THR A 181 -10.09 4.13 4.86
CA THR A 181 -9.75 4.95 3.69
C THR A 181 -9.83 6.44 4.00
N TRP A 182 -9.14 7.25 3.20
CA TRP A 182 -9.36 8.69 3.18
C TRP A 182 -9.59 9.20 1.75
N THR A 183 -10.06 10.43 1.61
CA THR A 183 -10.45 11.02 0.32
C THR A 183 -9.28 11.57 -0.51
N GLY A 184 -8.05 11.16 -0.22
CA GLY A 184 -6.85 11.63 -0.92
C GLY A 184 -6.46 13.08 -0.58
N ASP A 185 -5.67 13.66 -1.48
CA ASP A 185 -5.13 15.01 -1.34
C ASP A 185 -6.22 16.06 -1.56
N ASN A 186 -6.61 16.76 -0.49
CA ASN A 186 -7.56 17.86 -0.51
C ASN A 186 -6.85 19.22 -0.39
N LEU A 187 -7.59 20.30 -0.63
CA LEU A 187 -7.12 21.66 -0.41
C LEU A 187 -7.62 22.20 0.92
N SER A 188 -6.82 23.04 1.57
CA SER A 188 -7.18 23.71 2.82
C SER A 188 -8.11 24.90 2.57
N ASN A 189 -9.33 24.64 2.10
CA ASN A 189 -10.36 25.65 1.85
C ASN A 189 -11.76 25.18 2.30
N TRP A 190 -12.69 26.13 2.41
CA TRP A 190 -14.06 25.87 2.86
C TRP A 190 -14.84 24.93 1.94
N GLU A 191 -14.55 24.96 0.64
CA GLU A 191 -15.22 24.11 -0.34
C GLU A 191 -14.86 22.63 -0.13
N HIS A 192 -13.58 22.31 0.04
CA HIS A 192 -13.13 20.95 0.35
C HIS A 192 -13.59 20.48 1.72
N LEU A 193 -13.70 21.39 2.70
CA LEU A 193 -14.33 21.05 3.98
C LEU A 193 -15.80 20.68 3.78
N HIS A 194 -16.55 21.45 2.99
CA HIS A 194 -17.96 21.15 2.72
C HIS A 194 -18.14 19.83 1.94
N MET A 195 -17.32 19.59 0.90
CA MET A 195 -17.34 18.35 0.11
C MET A 195 -17.06 17.09 0.94
N SER A 196 -16.24 17.22 2.00
CA SER A 196 -15.85 16.10 2.86
C SER A 196 -17.04 15.31 3.42
N ILE A 197 -18.13 16.01 3.77
CA ILE A 197 -19.32 15.41 4.37
C ILE A 197 -19.99 14.45 3.38
N SER A 198 -20.25 14.92 2.16
CA SER A 198 -20.89 14.12 1.12
C SER A 198 -20.01 12.94 0.69
N MET A 199 -18.69 13.15 0.58
CA MET A 199 -17.76 12.09 0.20
C MET A 199 -17.72 10.97 1.25
N VAL A 200 -17.59 11.31 2.54
CA VAL A 200 -17.56 10.31 3.62
C VAL A 200 -18.88 9.56 3.70
N LEU A 201 -20.02 10.23 3.57
CA LEU A 201 -21.33 9.58 3.57
C LEU A 201 -21.47 8.57 2.42
N GLN A 202 -21.00 8.90 1.21
CA GLN A 202 -21.04 7.97 0.07
C GLN A 202 -20.12 6.77 0.26
N LEU A 203 -18.96 6.95 0.91
CA LEU A 203 -18.03 5.87 1.17
C LEU A 203 -18.57 4.85 2.19
N THR A 204 -19.53 5.21 3.05
CA THR A 204 -20.17 4.25 3.97
C THR A 204 -20.77 3.02 3.30
N GLY A 205 -21.08 3.09 2.00
CA GLY A 205 -21.52 1.93 1.22
C GLY A 205 -20.45 0.88 0.94
N ASN A 206 -19.16 1.26 1.00
CA ASN A 206 -18.01 0.40 0.69
C ASN A 206 -16.95 0.33 1.80
N PHE A 207 -16.98 1.25 2.76
CA PHE A 207 -16.04 1.38 3.88
C PHE A 207 -16.81 1.90 5.11
N ASN A 208 -16.76 1.18 6.23
CA ASN A 208 -17.37 1.65 7.47
C ASN A 208 -16.48 2.65 8.23
N ASP A 209 -15.20 2.78 7.85
CA ASP A 209 -14.25 3.72 8.44
C ASP A 209 -13.62 4.57 7.32
N CYS A 210 -14.10 5.81 7.21
CA CYS A 210 -13.70 6.79 6.20
C CYS A 210 -13.44 8.13 6.85
N LYS A 211 -12.34 8.78 6.47
CA LYS A 211 -11.96 10.08 7.02
C LYS A 211 -11.58 11.05 5.90
N VAL A 212 -11.61 12.34 6.22
CA VAL A 212 -10.96 13.40 5.42
C VAL A 212 -9.86 13.98 6.31
N ASN A 213 -8.72 14.35 5.72
CA ASN A 213 -7.51 14.87 6.37
C ASN A 213 -7.86 15.87 7.49
N SER A 214 -8.09 15.35 8.69
CA SER A 214 -8.51 16.07 9.88
C SER A 214 -7.98 15.31 11.09
N PRO A 215 -7.57 16.00 12.17
CA PRO A 215 -6.84 15.40 13.29
C PRO A 215 -7.71 14.53 14.23
N LEU A 216 -8.85 13.99 13.79
CA LEU A 216 -9.80 13.30 14.68
C LEU A 216 -9.60 11.78 14.69
N ASN A 217 -8.97 11.31 15.78
CA ASN A 217 -8.89 9.95 16.33
C ASN A 217 -8.81 8.82 15.28
N MET A 218 -7.56 8.45 14.93
CA MET A 218 -7.27 7.34 14.01
C MET A 218 -7.22 5.96 14.69
N ILE A 219 -7.11 5.88 16.02
CA ILE A 219 -6.87 4.61 16.72
C ILE A 219 -7.56 4.69 18.09
N GLU A 220 -8.67 3.96 18.23
CA GLU A 220 -9.22 3.55 19.54
C GLU A 220 -8.91 2.07 19.78
#